data_AF-A0A4R7JRW0-F1
#
_entry.id   AF-A0A4R7JRW0-F1
#
_cell.length_a   1.000
_cell.length_b   1.000
_cell.length_c   1.000
_cell.angle_alpha   90.00
_cell.angle_beta   90.00
_cell.angle_gamma   90.00
#
_symmetry.space_group_name_H-M   'P 1'
#
loop_
_entity.id
_entity.type
_entity.pdbx_description
1 polymer ?
#
loop_
_entity_poly.entity_id
_entity_poly.type
_entity_poly.pdbx_seq_one_letter_code
_entity_poly.pdbx_strand_id
1 'polypeptide(L)'
;MNKCLIIVLVSVLMLSSKKPFSQQSEAALTSPAKKEKVQESIVFIAGFDEGDNTYYSNATQYFENQNLQVVDSLYTIDEIINYINRAGVQHLKFKEIHIVSHSNAWLGMSMKTTETGERITVKSLQQAMRANNIETICDGVTSNSKIIFHSCGLGENQPLLQELKNTFKADEVVASPYFNVFGGKYAEHYLAKPYYGYYPTAESLGPAHLSKEFKQAYPTVNIDWFTALKTRHESSFGKAYSFKFNIPVDWEFTFDSASDILTLEGKEEIMDWISESPEMAEVLFKLNIPIEKFRWRSTVQGNKLIIKGKTTVLCVLAPILQANDTTEYQNTNIQDPLLYQIL
;
A
#
# COMPACT_ATOMS: atom_id res chain seq x y z
N MET A 1 -18.75 79.09 8.02
CA MET A 1 -18.53 77.66 8.32
C MET A 1 -17.07 77.33 8.05
N ASN A 2 -16.39 76.88 9.09
CA ASN A 2 -14.95 77.04 9.28
C ASN A 2 -14.07 76.19 8.34
N LYS A 3 -13.02 76.85 7.86
CA LYS A 3 -11.78 76.30 7.31
C LYS A 3 -10.87 75.84 8.47
N CYS A 4 -10.07 74.80 8.29
CA CYS A 4 -8.60 74.91 8.23
C CYS A 4 -7.90 73.54 8.33
N LEU A 5 -6.66 73.58 7.86
CA LEU A 5 -5.77 72.52 7.40
C LEU A 5 -4.54 72.44 8.35
N ILE A 6 -3.83 71.29 8.31
CA ILE A 6 -2.40 71.03 8.66
C ILE A 6 -1.99 70.73 10.12
N ILE A 7 -1.62 69.45 10.32
CA ILE A 7 -0.38 68.83 10.89
C ILE A 7 0.43 69.61 11.95
N VAL A 8 0.78 68.97 13.08
CA VAL A 8 2.16 68.77 13.62
C VAL A 8 2.16 67.74 14.78
N LEU A 9 3.24 66.96 14.80
CA LEU A 9 3.68 65.89 15.69
C LEU A 9 4.47 66.45 16.90
N VAL A 10 4.20 66.04 18.15
CA VAL A 10 5.19 66.11 19.26
C VAL A 10 4.97 64.98 20.29
N SER A 11 6.08 64.41 20.72
CA SER A 11 6.28 63.27 21.60
C SER A 11 6.40 63.65 23.10
N VAL A 12 6.00 62.70 23.96
CA VAL A 12 6.54 62.31 25.31
C VAL A 12 6.62 63.36 26.44
N LEU A 13 5.97 63.06 27.57
CA LEU A 13 6.63 62.97 28.89
C LEU A 13 5.78 62.27 29.97
N MET A 14 6.48 61.42 30.72
CA MET A 14 6.06 60.57 31.83
C MET A 14 5.81 61.33 33.14
N LEU A 15 5.24 60.58 34.11
CA LEU A 15 5.17 60.74 35.59
C LEU A 15 3.70 60.94 36.05
N SER A 16 3.13 60.21 37.03
CA SER A 16 3.64 59.21 37.96
C SER A 16 2.44 58.60 38.73
N SER A 17 2.58 57.33 39.15
CA SER A 17 2.13 56.76 40.43
C SER A 17 0.66 56.89 40.90
N LYS A 18 -0.09 55.77 40.90
CA LYS A 18 -0.55 55.03 42.11
C LYS A 18 -1.63 53.97 41.75
N LYS A 19 -1.33 52.70 42.06
CA LYS A 19 -2.29 51.58 42.24
C LYS A 19 -3.10 51.77 43.55
N PRO A 20 -4.12 50.97 43.90
CA PRO A 20 -4.86 49.95 43.14
C PRO A 20 -6.41 50.06 43.30
N PHE A 21 -7.19 49.44 42.41
CA PHE A 21 -8.47 48.82 42.83
C PHE A 21 -8.83 47.70 41.85
N SER A 22 -9.07 46.51 42.39
CA SER A 22 -9.45 45.31 41.63
C SER A 22 -10.90 45.41 41.16
N GLN A 23 -11.14 45.22 39.87
CA GLN A 23 -12.47 44.91 39.35
C GLN A 23 -12.47 43.51 38.73
N GLN A 24 -13.32 42.70 39.35
CA GLN A 24 -13.96 41.44 38.94
C GLN A 24 -13.52 40.81 37.61
N SER A 25 -13.05 39.57 37.70
CA SER A 25 -13.00 38.67 36.55
C SER A 25 -14.43 38.38 36.07
N GLU A 26 -14.72 38.77 34.85
CA GLU A 26 -15.75 38.11 34.05
C GLU A 26 -15.43 36.61 34.03
N ALA A 27 -16.23 35.82 34.74
CA ALA A 27 -16.25 34.39 34.57
C ALA A 27 -16.78 34.13 33.17
N ALA A 28 -15.87 33.95 32.21
CA ALA A 28 -16.19 33.33 30.94
C ALA A 28 -16.80 31.95 31.25
N LEU A 29 -18.09 31.80 30.95
CA LEU A 29 -18.77 30.51 30.91
C LEU A 29 -18.06 29.65 29.86
N THR A 30 -17.05 28.90 30.30
CA THR A 30 -16.46 27.83 29.51
C THR A 30 -17.54 26.78 29.31
N SER A 31 -18.04 26.70 28.08
CA SER A 31 -18.85 25.57 27.61
C SER A 31 -18.16 24.27 28.04
N PRO A 32 -18.87 23.27 28.58
CA PRO A 32 -18.23 22.03 29.00
C PRO A 32 -17.52 21.43 27.79
N ALA A 33 -16.18 21.31 27.89
CA ALA A 33 -15.37 20.68 26.87
C ALA A 33 -15.97 19.29 26.60
N LYS A 34 -16.49 19.09 25.38
CA LYS A 34 -17.10 17.83 24.98
C LYS A 34 -16.02 16.76 25.11
N LYS A 35 -16.23 15.81 26.02
CA LYS A 35 -15.22 14.80 26.36
C LYS A 35 -14.96 13.96 25.12
N GLU A 36 -13.71 13.94 24.69
CA GLU A 36 -13.25 13.15 23.55
C GLU A 36 -13.49 11.67 23.84
N LYS A 37 -14.14 10.97 22.90
CA LYS A 37 -14.36 9.54 22.97
C LYS A 37 -13.22 8.85 22.22
N VAL A 38 -12.50 7.99 22.92
CA VAL A 38 -11.46 7.16 22.30
C VAL A 38 -12.00 5.75 22.15
N GLN A 39 -11.97 5.24 20.93
CA GLN A 39 -12.22 3.84 20.59
C GLN A 39 -10.89 3.13 20.40
N GLU A 40 -10.80 1.86 20.82
CA GLU A 40 -9.56 1.08 20.71
C GLU A 40 -9.17 0.92 19.24
N SER A 41 -10.01 0.26 18.44
CA SER A 41 -9.66 -0.03 17.04
C SER A 41 -10.84 0.10 16.08
N ILE A 42 -10.52 0.34 14.81
CA ILE A 42 -11.42 0.24 13.67
C ILE A 42 -10.71 -0.43 12.50
N VAL A 43 -11.44 -1.18 11.68
CA VAL A 43 -10.91 -1.93 10.53
C VAL A 43 -11.60 -1.48 9.26
N PHE A 44 -10.82 -1.12 8.25
CA PHE A 44 -11.29 -0.84 6.89
C PHE A 44 -10.90 -1.99 5.96
N ILE A 45 -11.87 -2.58 5.29
CA ILE A 45 -11.66 -3.60 4.25
C ILE A 45 -11.72 -2.88 2.89
N ALA A 46 -10.55 -2.45 2.41
CA ALA A 46 -10.40 -1.60 1.24
C ALA A 46 -10.25 -2.42 -0.05
N GLY A 47 -11.19 -3.32 -0.30
CA GLY A 47 -11.32 -4.05 -1.55
C GLY A 47 -12.43 -5.10 -1.50
N PHE A 48 -12.57 -5.85 -2.59
CA PHE A 48 -13.56 -6.91 -2.72
C PHE A 48 -12.93 -8.13 -3.40
N ASP A 49 -13.51 -9.29 -3.11
CA ASP A 49 -13.07 -10.56 -3.67
C ASP A 49 -13.58 -10.75 -5.11
N GLU A 50 -12.74 -11.31 -5.98
CA GLU A 50 -13.07 -11.63 -7.37
C GLU A 50 -12.83 -13.12 -7.66
N GLY A 51 -13.75 -13.74 -8.41
CA GLY A 51 -13.65 -15.15 -8.77
C GLY A 51 -13.69 -16.07 -7.54
N ASP A 52 -12.69 -16.94 -7.43
CA ASP A 52 -12.54 -17.89 -6.31
C ASP A 52 -11.67 -17.33 -5.15
N ASN A 53 -11.22 -16.08 -5.21
CA ASN A 53 -10.48 -15.45 -4.11
C ASN A 53 -11.45 -15.16 -2.95
N THR A 54 -11.01 -15.32 -1.71
CA THR A 54 -11.80 -15.06 -0.50
C THR A 54 -11.03 -14.22 0.53
N TYR A 55 -10.01 -13.49 0.09
CA TYR A 55 -9.09 -12.75 0.95
C TYR A 55 -9.81 -11.70 1.82
N TYR A 56 -10.63 -10.84 1.21
CA TYR A 56 -11.29 -9.75 1.93
C TYR A 56 -12.43 -10.27 2.81
N SER A 57 -13.16 -11.28 2.35
CA SER A 57 -14.21 -11.95 3.13
C SER A 57 -13.62 -12.63 4.36
N ASN A 58 -12.50 -13.35 4.21
CA ASN A 58 -11.81 -14.01 5.32
C ASN A 58 -11.23 -12.98 6.31
N ALA A 59 -10.69 -11.86 5.81
CA ALA A 59 -10.19 -10.78 6.67
C ALA A 59 -11.32 -10.14 7.49
N THR A 60 -12.47 -9.89 6.86
CA THR A 60 -13.69 -9.38 7.51
C THR A 60 -14.08 -10.30 8.67
N GLN A 61 -14.25 -11.60 8.39
CA GLN A 61 -14.60 -12.59 9.40
C GLN A 61 -13.58 -12.64 10.54
N TYR A 62 -12.29 -12.60 10.23
CA TYR A 62 -11.21 -12.62 11.25
C TYR A 62 -11.30 -11.45 12.22
N PHE A 63 -11.57 -10.24 11.74
CA PHE A 63 -11.69 -9.06 12.61
C PHE A 63 -13.04 -8.98 13.34
N GLU A 64 -14.13 -9.43 12.71
CA GLU A 64 -15.44 -9.54 13.37
C GLU A 64 -15.42 -10.56 14.52
N ASN A 65 -14.74 -11.69 14.35
CA ASN A 65 -14.54 -12.69 15.40
C ASN A 65 -13.80 -12.13 16.63
N GLN A 66 -13.02 -11.07 16.44
CA GLN A 66 -12.33 -10.33 17.51
C GLN A 66 -13.19 -9.21 18.11
N ASN A 67 -14.46 -9.08 17.68
CA ASN A 67 -15.39 -8.02 18.05
C ASN A 67 -14.89 -6.62 17.68
N LEU A 68 -14.07 -6.50 16.62
CA LEU A 68 -13.67 -5.20 16.09
C LEU A 68 -14.74 -4.63 15.16
N GLN A 69 -14.87 -3.31 15.14
CA GLN A 69 -15.73 -2.63 14.17
C GLN A 69 -15.09 -2.69 12.78
N VAL A 70 -15.81 -3.30 11.83
CA VAL A 70 -15.39 -3.40 10.43
C VAL A 70 -16.21 -2.47 9.54
N VAL A 71 -15.54 -1.81 8.60
CA VAL A 71 -16.11 -0.98 7.53
C VAL A 71 -15.61 -1.52 6.20
N ASP A 72 -16.50 -2.09 5.39
CA ASP A 72 -16.18 -2.85 4.16
C ASP A 72 -16.72 -2.22 2.87
N SER A 73 -17.16 -0.97 2.97
CA SER A 73 -17.78 -0.20 1.87
C SER A 73 -16.92 0.98 1.39
N LEU A 74 -15.70 1.14 1.90
CA LEU A 74 -14.77 2.21 1.54
C LEU A 74 -13.53 1.60 0.87
N TYR A 75 -13.28 1.95 -0.39
CA TYR A 75 -12.29 1.27 -1.24
C TYR A 75 -11.11 2.17 -1.64
N THR A 76 -11.14 3.43 -1.22
CA THR A 76 -10.13 4.44 -1.55
C THR A 76 -9.55 5.08 -0.30
N ILE A 77 -8.33 5.59 -0.40
CA ILE A 77 -7.70 6.30 0.71
C ILE A 77 -8.47 7.59 1.06
N ASP A 78 -9.03 8.28 0.07
CA ASP A 78 -9.83 9.49 0.26
C ASP A 78 -11.11 9.20 1.06
N GLU A 79 -11.84 8.12 0.76
CA GLU A 79 -13.03 7.73 1.52
C GLU A 79 -12.70 7.44 2.99
N ILE A 80 -11.59 6.74 3.24
CA ILE A 80 -11.12 6.42 4.59
C ILE A 80 -10.72 7.68 5.34
N ILE A 81 -9.97 8.60 4.71
CA ILE A 81 -9.61 9.90 5.30
C ILE A 81 -10.86 10.70 5.64
N ASN A 82 -11.83 10.78 4.71
CA ASN A 82 -13.10 11.45 4.93
C ASN A 82 -13.89 10.84 6.10
N TYR A 83 -13.89 9.50 6.23
CA TYR A 83 -14.50 8.83 7.37
C TYR A 83 -13.82 9.24 8.69
N ILE A 84 -12.49 9.18 8.74
CA ILE A 84 -11.70 9.53 9.92
C ILE A 84 -11.93 10.99 10.32
N ASN A 85 -11.91 11.92 9.36
CA ASN A 85 -12.20 13.34 9.59
C ASN A 85 -13.61 13.56 10.16
N ARG A 86 -14.64 12.90 9.60
CA ARG A 86 -16.01 12.98 10.13
C ARG A 86 -16.11 12.44 11.55
N ALA A 87 -15.43 11.34 11.87
CA ALA A 87 -15.36 10.82 13.23
C ALA A 87 -14.68 11.81 14.19
N GLY A 88 -13.58 12.43 13.75
CA GLY A 88 -12.88 13.47 14.50
C GLY A 88 -13.74 14.70 14.82
N VAL A 89 -14.54 15.17 13.86
CA VAL A 89 -15.53 16.26 14.08
C VAL A 89 -16.58 15.87 15.12
N GLN A 90 -16.90 14.58 15.25
CA GLN A 90 -17.78 14.03 16.28
C GLN A 90 -17.06 13.75 17.61
N HIS A 91 -15.80 14.15 17.75
CA HIS A 91 -14.91 13.89 18.88
C HIS A 91 -14.68 12.40 19.15
N LEU A 92 -14.68 11.58 18.09
CA LEU A 92 -14.28 10.17 18.13
C LEU A 92 -12.88 10.03 17.54
N LYS A 93 -11.97 9.43 18.31
CA LYS A 93 -10.65 9.02 17.84
C LYS A 93 -10.44 7.52 17.99
N PHE A 94 -9.53 6.99 17.19
CA PHE A 94 -9.16 5.57 17.18
C PHE A 94 -7.70 5.44 17.60
N LYS A 95 -7.37 4.51 18.50
CA LYS A 95 -5.95 4.21 18.79
C LYS A 95 -5.31 3.41 17.67
N GLU A 96 -6.05 2.47 17.10
CA GLU A 96 -5.59 1.63 16.00
C GLU A 96 -6.56 1.72 14.81
N ILE A 97 -6.02 2.00 13.64
CA ILE A 97 -6.77 2.03 12.38
C ILE A 97 -6.16 0.98 11.48
N HIS A 98 -6.84 -0.16 11.34
CA HIS A 98 -6.41 -1.22 10.44
C HIS A 98 -6.96 -0.99 9.04
N ILE A 99 -6.13 -1.15 8.03
CA ILE A 99 -6.50 -1.03 6.62
C ILE A 99 -6.06 -2.32 5.91
N VAL A 100 -7.03 -3.09 5.46
CA VAL A 100 -6.82 -4.34 4.71
C VAL A 100 -6.92 -4.02 3.22
N SER A 101 -5.84 -4.21 2.50
CA SER A 101 -5.78 -4.04 1.05
C SER A 101 -4.71 -4.94 0.50
N HIS A 102 -4.96 -5.63 -0.62
CA HIS A 102 -3.88 -6.27 -1.34
C HIS A 102 -2.80 -5.25 -1.73
N SER A 103 -1.55 -5.70 -1.71
CA SER A 103 -0.43 -4.97 -2.27
C SER A 103 0.37 -5.92 -3.15
N ASN A 104 0.93 -5.35 -4.20
CA ASN A 104 1.76 -6.05 -5.15
C ASN A 104 3.14 -5.39 -5.13
N ALA A 105 4.19 -6.18 -4.94
CA ALA A 105 5.57 -5.69 -4.81
C ALA A 105 6.03 -4.84 -6.01
N TRP A 106 5.39 -4.99 -7.17
CA TRP A 106 5.72 -4.32 -8.42
C TRP A 106 4.78 -3.16 -8.77
N LEU A 107 3.49 -3.30 -8.46
CA LEU A 107 2.43 -2.40 -8.92
C LEU A 107 1.83 -1.51 -7.81
N GLY A 108 2.40 -1.55 -6.61
CA GLY A 108 1.90 -0.84 -5.45
C GLY A 108 0.60 -1.45 -4.88
N MET A 109 -0.06 -0.69 -4.02
CA MET A 109 -1.28 -1.14 -3.34
C MET A 109 -2.47 -1.19 -4.30
N SER A 110 -3.38 -2.14 -4.06
CA SER A 110 -4.61 -2.28 -4.85
C SER A 110 -5.64 -1.19 -4.58
N MET A 111 -5.69 -0.70 -3.34
CA MET A 111 -6.42 0.50 -2.96
C MET A 111 -6.03 1.69 -3.85
N LYS A 112 -7.03 2.48 -4.23
CA LYS A 112 -6.87 3.65 -5.10
C LYS A 112 -6.78 4.95 -4.30
N THR A 113 -6.27 6.00 -4.95
CA THR A 113 -6.26 7.37 -4.41
C THR A 113 -7.69 7.91 -4.24
N THR A 114 -8.54 7.77 -5.26
CA THR A 114 -9.96 8.15 -5.29
C THR A 114 -10.74 7.11 -6.12
N GLU A 115 -12.07 7.24 -6.22
CA GLU A 115 -12.92 6.28 -6.96
C GLU A 115 -12.46 6.11 -8.43
N THR A 116 -12.19 7.25 -9.08
CA THR A 116 -11.67 7.34 -10.46
C THR A 116 -10.14 7.43 -10.52
N GLY A 117 -9.48 7.33 -9.37
CA GLY A 117 -8.04 7.51 -9.22
C GLY A 117 -7.22 6.30 -9.61
N GLU A 118 -5.91 6.47 -9.51
CA GLU A 118 -4.93 5.42 -9.77
C GLU A 118 -4.72 4.54 -8.53
N ARG A 119 -4.12 3.37 -8.73
CA ARG A 119 -3.56 2.54 -7.66
C ARG A 119 -2.55 3.33 -6.83
N ILE A 120 -2.46 3.03 -5.55
CA ILE A 120 -1.56 3.74 -4.64
C ILE A 120 -0.10 3.33 -4.89
N THR A 121 0.70 4.35 -5.24
CA THR A 121 2.15 4.38 -5.34
C THR A 121 2.63 5.69 -4.74
N VAL A 122 3.94 5.83 -4.50
CA VAL A 122 4.52 7.12 -4.04
C VAL A 122 4.13 8.25 -4.99
N LYS A 123 4.28 8.01 -6.31
CA LYS A 123 3.98 9.02 -7.34
C LYS A 123 2.50 9.38 -7.37
N SER A 124 1.61 8.39 -7.39
CA SER A 124 0.17 8.65 -7.51
C SER A 124 -0.41 9.32 -6.26
N LEU A 125 0.06 8.95 -5.05
CA LEU A 125 -0.30 9.66 -3.81
C LEU A 125 0.18 11.11 -3.83
N GLN A 126 1.46 11.37 -4.13
CA GLN A 126 1.99 12.72 -4.19
C GLN A 126 1.27 13.59 -5.22
N GLN A 127 0.94 13.04 -6.39
CA GLN A 127 0.18 13.74 -7.41
C GLN A 127 -1.23 14.06 -6.94
N ALA A 128 -1.93 13.10 -6.34
CA ALA A 128 -3.29 13.30 -5.84
C ALA A 128 -3.34 14.33 -4.70
N MET A 129 -2.37 14.30 -3.78
CA MET A 129 -2.23 15.30 -2.71
C MET A 129 -1.94 16.70 -3.27
N ARG A 130 -1.00 16.85 -4.21
CA ARG A 130 -0.68 18.15 -4.83
C ARG A 130 -1.85 18.73 -5.64
N ALA A 131 -2.64 17.87 -6.26
CA ALA A 131 -3.83 18.26 -7.00
C ALA A 131 -5.04 18.56 -6.10
N ASN A 132 -4.93 18.33 -4.78
CA ASN A 132 -6.04 18.37 -3.82
C ASN A 132 -7.20 17.44 -4.22
N ASN A 133 -6.88 16.28 -4.79
CA ASN A 133 -7.86 15.25 -5.14
C ASN A 133 -8.22 14.35 -3.95
N ILE A 134 -7.40 14.35 -2.91
CA ILE A 134 -7.61 13.62 -1.65
C ILE A 134 -7.73 14.67 -0.54
N GLU A 135 -8.71 14.50 0.33
CA GLU A 135 -8.88 15.35 1.52
C GLU A 135 -7.66 15.23 2.45
N THR A 136 -7.31 16.30 3.15
CA THR A 136 -6.24 16.24 4.15
C THR A 136 -6.80 15.83 5.51
N ILE A 137 -6.09 14.98 6.26
CA ILE A 137 -6.46 14.68 7.65
C ILE A 137 -6.51 15.97 8.48
N CYS A 138 -7.63 16.18 9.18
CA CYS A 138 -7.81 17.30 10.09
C CYS A 138 -6.82 17.23 11.25
N ASP A 139 -6.31 18.39 11.68
CA ASP A 139 -5.26 18.45 12.70
C ASP A 139 -5.72 17.80 14.02
N GLY A 140 -4.88 16.94 14.57
CA GLY A 140 -5.13 16.26 15.85
C GLY A 140 -6.01 15.02 15.77
N VAL A 141 -6.62 14.69 14.62
CA VAL A 141 -7.55 13.54 14.50
C VAL A 141 -6.83 12.19 14.60
N THR A 142 -5.63 12.09 14.02
CA THR A 142 -4.80 10.88 14.04
C THR A 142 -3.62 10.98 15.01
N SER A 143 -3.60 12.00 15.88
CA SER A 143 -2.57 12.12 16.91
C SER A 143 -2.69 10.98 17.93
N ASN A 144 -1.58 10.30 18.15
CA ASN A 144 -1.43 9.06 18.92
C ASN A 144 -2.18 7.85 18.33
N SER A 145 -2.59 7.92 17.06
CA SER A 145 -3.14 6.78 16.33
C SER A 145 -2.02 6.01 15.63
N LYS A 146 -2.14 4.67 15.63
CA LYS A 146 -1.36 3.77 14.78
C LYS A 146 -2.18 3.40 13.55
N ILE A 147 -1.61 3.59 12.36
CA ILE A 147 -2.22 3.11 11.12
C ILE A 147 -1.55 1.78 10.75
N ILE A 148 -2.32 0.70 10.74
CA ILE A 148 -1.82 -0.66 10.49
C ILE A 148 -2.29 -1.15 9.13
N PHE A 149 -1.37 -1.34 8.20
CA PHE A 149 -1.67 -1.89 6.89
C PHE A 149 -1.47 -3.42 6.87
N HIS A 150 -2.56 -4.13 6.61
CA HIS A 150 -2.55 -5.55 6.28
C HIS A 150 -2.41 -5.70 4.77
N SER A 151 -1.23 -5.34 4.25
CA SER A 151 -0.94 -5.28 2.83
C SER A 151 0.34 -6.05 2.50
N CYS A 152 0.22 -7.08 1.66
CA CYS A 152 1.31 -8.01 1.38
C CYS A 152 2.59 -7.31 0.91
N GLY A 153 3.68 -7.50 1.65
CA GLY A 153 5.01 -6.98 1.30
C GLY A 153 5.15 -5.45 1.40
N LEU A 154 4.15 -4.73 1.94
CA LEU A 154 4.22 -3.28 2.02
C LEU A 154 5.40 -2.83 2.89
N GLY A 155 5.71 -3.56 3.97
CA GLY A 155 6.84 -3.25 4.87
C GLY A 155 8.22 -3.22 4.21
N GLU A 156 8.40 -3.81 3.03
CA GLU A 156 9.66 -3.68 2.25
C GLU A 156 9.76 -2.33 1.52
N ASN A 157 8.64 -1.64 1.31
CA ASN A 157 8.57 -0.38 0.56
C ASN A 157 8.54 0.85 1.50
N GLN A 158 9.69 1.12 2.12
CA GLN A 158 9.86 2.26 3.04
C GLN A 158 9.43 3.61 2.45
N PRO A 159 9.75 3.94 1.17
CA PRO A 159 9.28 5.19 0.57
C PRO A 159 7.76 5.31 0.55
N LEU A 160 7.04 4.22 0.24
CA LEU A 160 5.58 4.23 0.24
C LEU A 160 5.00 4.28 1.66
N LEU A 161 5.56 3.56 2.64
CA LEU A 161 5.12 3.71 4.04
C LEU A 161 5.28 5.14 4.53
N GLN A 162 6.40 5.80 4.22
CA GLN A 162 6.62 7.18 4.62
C GLN A 162 5.61 8.13 3.97
N GLU A 163 5.28 7.93 2.70
CA GLU A 163 4.25 8.71 2.01
C GLU A 163 2.86 8.48 2.62
N LEU A 164 2.53 7.25 3.00
CA LEU A 164 1.28 6.91 3.71
C LEU A 164 1.24 7.58 5.10
N LYS A 165 2.34 7.54 5.86
CA LYS A 165 2.46 8.24 7.15
C LYS A 165 2.18 9.72 7.02
N ASN A 166 2.77 10.36 6.01
CA ASN A 166 2.54 11.77 5.71
C ASN A 166 1.09 12.04 5.32
N THR A 167 0.50 11.18 4.48
CA THR A 167 -0.88 11.30 4.00
C THR A 167 -1.88 11.21 5.16
N PHE A 168 -1.67 10.27 6.09
CA PHE A 168 -2.52 10.11 7.27
C PHE A 168 -2.19 11.07 8.43
N LYS A 169 -1.12 11.87 8.31
CA LYS A 169 -0.54 12.67 9.41
C LYS A 169 -0.40 11.86 10.72
N ALA A 170 -0.08 10.58 10.60
CA ALA A 170 -0.07 9.66 11.73
C ALA A 170 1.29 9.65 12.43
N ASP A 171 1.30 9.38 13.73
CA ASP A 171 2.54 9.24 14.51
C ASP A 171 3.26 7.93 14.19
N GLU A 172 2.50 6.86 13.91
CA GLU A 172 3.03 5.55 13.57
C GLU A 172 2.28 4.93 12.39
N VAL A 173 3.04 4.39 11.42
CA VAL A 173 2.51 3.49 10.39
C VAL A 173 3.19 2.13 10.50
N VAL A 174 2.39 1.07 10.49
CA VAL A 174 2.83 -0.31 10.69
C VAL A 174 2.45 -1.16 9.48
N ALA A 175 3.40 -1.89 8.90
CA ALA A 175 3.12 -2.86 7.85
C ALA A 175 4.11 -4.03 7.86
N SER A 176 3.64 -5.23 7.53
CA SER A 176 4.53 -6.39 7.42
C SER A 176 5.26 -6.42 6.07
N PRO A 177 6.55 -6.80 6.02
CA PRO A 177 7.22 -7.18 4.77
C PRO A 177 6.73 -8.54 4.23
N TYR A 178 5.92 -9.26 5.00
CA TYR A 178 5.43 -10.58 4.65
C TYR A 178 4.04 -10.55 4.02
N PHE A 179 3.63 -11.70 3.48
CA PHE A 179 2.30 -11.91 2.95
C PHE A 179 1.32 -12.13 4.11
N ASN A 180 0.24 -11.35 4.14
CA ASN A 180 -0.88 -11.59 5.06
C ASN A 180 -1.77 -12.67 4.46
N VAL A 181 -1.95 -13.78 5.18
CA VAL A 181 -2.85 -14.87 4.76
C VAL A 181 -4.05 -14.88 5.70
N PHE A 182 -5.25 -14.63 5.16
CA PHE A 182 -6.51 -14.74 5.87
C PHE A 182 -7.30 -15.97 5.41
N GLY A 183 -7.90 -16.70 6.35
CA GLY A 183 -8.62 -17.95 6.12
C GLY A 183 -7.70 -19.12 5.77
N GLY A 184 -6.57 -19.21 6.48
CA GLY A 184 -5.70 -20.38 6.42
C GLY A 184 -6.41 -21.65 6.89
N LYS A 185 -5.90 -22.82 6.48
CA LYS A 185 -6.50 -24.12 6.84
C LYS A 185 -6.34 -24.42 8.33
N TYR A 186 -5.24 -23.95 8.92
CA TYR A 186 -4.88 -24.25 10.31
C TYR A 186 -4.88 -23.02 11.22
N ALA A 187 -5.04 -21.82 10.68
CA ALA A 187 -5.18 -20.56 11.42
C ALA A 187 -5.96 -19.53 10.58
N GLU A 188 -6.80 -18.73 11.24
CA GLU A 188 -7.59 -17.69 10.55
C GLU A 188 -6.72 -16.58 9.97
N HIS A 189 -5.57 -16.28 10.58
CA HIS A 189 -4.58 -15.33 10.08
C HIS A 189 -3.16 -15.79 10.42
N TYR A 190 -2.25 -15.68 9.46
CA TYR A 190 -0.82 -15.84 9.67
C TYR A 190 0.00 -15.06 8.63
N LEU A 191 1.30 -14.91 8.89
CA LEU A 191 2.25 -14.30 7.96
C LEU A 191 3.04 -15.38 7.22
N ALA A 192 3.25 -15.18 5.92
CA ALA A 192 4.09 -16.05 5.10
C ALA A 192 5.15 -15.26 4.35
N LYS A 193 6.38 -15.78 4.33
CA LYS A 193 7.47 -15.19 3.55
C LYS A 193 7.32 -15.56 2.07
N PRO A 194 7.23 -14.59 1.15
CA PRO A 194 7.14 -14.88 -0.27
C PRO A 194 8.52 -15.10 -0.91
N TYR A 195 8.56 -16.02 -1.88
CA TYR A 195 9.69 -16.27 -2.77
C TYR A 195 9.19 -16.30 -4.21
N TYR A 196 9.90 -15.65 -5.12
CA TYR A 196 9.42 -15.42 -6.47
C TYR A 196 10.30 -16.10 -7.51
N GLY A 197 9.65 -16.68 -8.50
CA GLY A 197 10.27 -17.14 -9.73
C GLY A 197 9.44 -16.70 -10.92
N TYR A 198 10.06 -16.65 -12.09
CA TYR A 198 9.45 -16.09 -13.29
C TYR A 198 9.70 -16.98 -14.50
N TYR A 199 8.73 -17.01 -15.40
CA TYR A 199 8.89 -17.60 -16.72
C TYR A 199 7.96 -16.90 -17.72
N PRO A 200 8.31 -16.90 -19.02
CA PRO A 200 7.44 -16.35 -20.06
C PRO A 200 6.07 -17.05 -20.03
N THR A 201 4.98 -16.29 -20.06
CA THR A 201 3.65 -16.87 -19.86
C THR A 201 3.34 -17.96 -20.88
N ALA A 202 2.84 -19.11 -20.39
CA ALA A 202 2.58 -20.34 -21.15
C ALA A 202 3.83 -21.13 -21.61
N GLU A 203 5.03 -20.75 -21.16
CA GLU A 203 6.30 -21.42 -21.51
C GLU A 203 6.98 -22.03 -20.26
N SER A 204 6.18 -22.59 -19.35
CA SER A 204 6.68 -23.22 -18.13
C SER A 204 7.51 -24.47 -18.46
N LEU A 205 8.78 -24.50 -18.03
CA LEU A 205 9.65 -25.68 -18.09
C LEU A 205 9.30 -26.77 -17.05
N GLY A 206 8.27 -26.54 -16.24
CA GLY A 206 7.71 -27.49 -15.29
C GLY A 206 8.38 -27.48 -13.91
N PRO A 207 7.76 -28.10 -12.88
CA PRO A 207 8.21 -28.00 -11.49
C PRO A 207 9.64 -28.49 -11.25
N ALA A 208 10.10 -29.51 -11.98
CA ALA A 208 11.45 -30.05 -11.81
C ALA A 208 12.53 -29.02 -12.21
N HIS A 209 12.36 -28.34 -13.36
CA HIS A 209 13.28 -27.29 -13.79
C HIS A 209 13.20 -26.08 -12.85
N LEU A 210 11.98 -25.60 -12.58
CA LEU A 210 11.74 -24.43 -11.74
C LEU A 210 12.28 -24.65 -10.32
N SER A 211 12.19 -25.85 -9.77
CA SER A 211 12.76 -26.15 -8.44
C SER A 211 14.27 -25.95 -8.37
N LYS A 212 15.00 -26.19 -9.47
CA LYS A 212 16.44 -25.92 -9.57
C LYS A 212 16.72 -24.42 -9.61
N GLU A 213 15.94 -23.66 -10.38
CA GLU A 213 16.04 -22.18 -10.42
C GLU A 213 15.79 -21.58 -9.03
N PHE A 214 14.76 -22.02 -8.31
CA PHE A 214 14.49 -21.56 -6.94
C PHE A 214 15.63 -21.92 -5.98
N LYS A 215 16.19 -23.14 -6.07
CA LYS A 215 17.34 -23.53 -5.25
C LYS A 215 18.59 -22.69 -5.54
N GLN A 216 18.78 -22.25 -6.78
CA GLN A 216 19.87 -21.35 -7.16
C GLN A 216 19.63 -19.91 -6.69
N ALA A 217 18.40 -19.41 -6.82
CA ALA A 217 18.02 -18.06 -6.39
C ALA A 217 18.00 -17.90 -4.87
N TYR A 218 17.66 -18.98 -4.15
CA TYR A 218 17.49 -18.99 -2.70
C TYR A 218 18.29 -20.14 -2.05
N PRO A 219 19.64 -20.12 -2.14
CA PRO A 219 20.49 -21.26 -1.76
C PRO A 219 20.50 -21.55 -0.25
N THR A 220 20.17 -20.55 0.58
CA THR A 220 20.15 -20.66 2.05
C THR A 220 18.78 -21.06 2.61
N VAL A 221 17.76 -21.16 1.76
CA VAL A 221 16.38 -21.38 2.19
C VAL A 221 16.06 -22.86 2.15
N ASN A 222 15.69 -23.42 3.32
CA ASN A 222 15.35 -24.82 3.47
C ASN A 222 13.88 -25.10 3.11
N ILE A 223 13.57 -25.09 1.82
CA ILE A 223 12.23 -25.45 1.30
C ILE A 223 12.39 -26.59 0.30
N ASP A 224 11.50 -27.59 0.38
CA ASP A 224 11.31 -28.54 -0.72
C ASP A 224 10.58 -27.84 -1.86
N TRP A 225 11.36 -27.19 -2.71
CA TRP A 225 10.85 -26.41 -3.84
C TRP A 225 10.01 -27.25 -4.78
N PHE A 226 10.38 -28.50 -5.07
CA PHE A 226 9.63 -29.33 -6.00
C PHE A 226 8.21 -29.60 -5.50
N THR A 227 8.08 -29.90 -4.21
CA THR A 227 6.77 -30.10 -3.58
C THR A 227 5.98 -28.79 -3.49
N ALA A 228 6.59 -27.71 -3.01
CA ALA A 228 5.95 -26.40 -2.88
C ALA A 228 5.39 -25.89 -4.22
N LEU A 229 6.11 -26.13 -5.33
CA LEU A 229 5.70 -25.73 -6.67
C LEU A 229 4.51 -26.52 -7.26
N LYS A 230 4.16 -27.67 -6.66
CA LYS A 230 2.98 -28.47 -7.03
C LYS A 230 1.79 -28.21 -6.11
N THR A 231 2.04 -27.80 -4.87
CA THR A 231 1.02 -27.50 -3.87
C THR A 231 0.46 -26.11 -4.11
N ARG A 232 -0.86 -25.98 -4.37
CA ARG A 232 -1.49 -24.70 -4.78
C ARG A 232 -2.08 -23.87 -3.65
N HIS A 233 -2.33 -24.50 -2.52
CA HIS A 233 -2.90 -23.92 -1.32
C HIS A 233 -2.31 -24.65 -0.12
N GLU A 234 -2.53 -24.13 1.09
CA GLU A 234 -2.07 -24.77 2.31
C GLU A 234 -2.71 -26.16 2.49
N SER A 235 -1.95 -27.22 2.16
CA SER A 235 -2.40 -28.60 2.27
C SER A 235 -2.03 -29.24 3.61
N SER A 236 -0.89 -28.81 4.16
CA SER A 236 -0.25 -29.37 5.35
C SER A 236 0.36 -28.25 6.19
N PHE A 237 0.26 -28.39 7.51
CA PHE A 237 0.71 -27.38 8.47
C PHE A 237 2.17 -26.96 8.23
N GLY A 238 2.42 -25.65 8.19
CA GLY A 238 3.74 -25.05 8.04
C GLY A 238 4.49 -25.37 6.74
N LYS A 239 3.86 -26.06 5.77
CA LYS A 239 4.51 -26.39 4.50
C LYS A 239 4.31 -25.28 3.48
N ALA A 240 5.37 -24.98 2.74
CA ALA A 240 5.33 -24.01 1.68
C ALA A 240 4.40 -24.48 0.53
N TYR A 241 3.70 -23.52 -0.06
CA TYR A 241 2.80 -23.74 -1.20
C TYR A 241 2.95 -22.59 -2.18
N SER A 242 2.38 -22.71 -3.39
CA SER A 242 2.58 -21.73 -4.44
C SER A 242 1.34 -21.43 -5.25
N PHE A 243 1.18 -20.16 -5.61
CA PHE A 243 0.20 -19.71 -6.56
C PHE A 243 0.86 -18.96 -7.72
N LYS A 244 0.09 -18.70 -8.76
CA LYS A 244 0.57 -18.07 -10.00
C LYS A 244 -0.31 -16.90 -10.34
N PHE A 245 0.30 -15.83 -10.84
CA PHE A 245 -0.39 -14.71 -11.46
C PHE A 245 0.49 -14.16 -12.58
N ASN A 246 -0.08 -13.28 -13.40
CA ASN A 246 0.63 -12.71 -14.54
C ASN A 246 0.85 -11.23 -14.33
N ILE A 247 2.03 -10.75 -14.74
CA ILE A 247 2.33 -9.32 -14.85
C ILE A 247 2.40 -8.98 -16.33
N PRO A 248 1.44 -8.20 -16.86
CA PRO A 248 1.52 -7.66 -18.21
C PRO A 248 2.34 -6.37 -18.22
N VAL A 249 3.00 -6.13 -19.36
CA VAL A 249 3.54 -4.82 -19.74
C VAL A 249 3.04 -4.54 -21.16
N ASP A 250 2.55 -3.33 -21.41
CA ASP A 250 1.95 -2.94 -22.68
C ASP A 250 2.39 -1.53 -23.02
N TRP A 251 2.81 -1.33 -24.25
CA TRP A 251 3.19 -0.03 -24.78
C TRP A 251 2.59 0.16 -26.17
N GLU A 252 2.13 1.37 -26.44
CA GLU A 252 1.51 1.77 -27.70
C GLU A 252 2.22 3.01 -28.25
N PHE A 253 2.67 2.93 -29.49
CA PHE A 253 3.38 4.00 -30.19
C PHE A 253 2.61 4.35 -31.44
N THR A 254 2.31 5.64 -31.63
CA THR A 254 1.62 6.14 -32.82
C THR A 254 2.62 6.81 -33.74
N PHE A 255 2.57 6.45 -35.02
CA PHE A 255 3.43 6.96 -36.08
C PHE A 255 2.62 7.84 -37.03
N ASP A 256 3.29 8.76 -37.72
CA ASP A 256 2.65 9.62 -38.72
C ASP A 256 2.21 8.83 -39.96
N SER A 257 3.01 7.84 -40.36
CA SER A 257 2.70 6.90 -41.44
C SER A 257 2.95 5.45 -41.04
N ALA A 258 2.15 4.54 -41.57
CA ALA A 258 2.35 3.10 -41.39
C ALA A 258 3.67 2.59 -41.99
N SER A 259 4.25 3.33 -42.95
CA SER A 259 5.58 3.04 -43.53
C SER A 259 6.72 3.23 -42.54
N ASP A 260 6.51 4.02 -41.49
CA ASP A 260 7.55 4.41 -40.54
C ASP A 260 7.63 3.43 -39.36
N ILE A 261 6.70 2.47 -39.31
CA ILE A 261 6.61 1.48 -38.26
C ILE A 261 7.69 0.43 -38.46
N LEU A 262 8.51 0.25 -37.43
CA LEU A 262 9.50 -0.83 -37.36
C LEU A 262 8.79 -2.19 -37.32
N THR A 263 9.22 -3.11 -38.18
CA THR A 263 8.80 -4.51 -38.10
C THR A 263 9.67 -5.21 -37.07
N LEU A 264 9.07 -5.64 -35.97
CA LEU A 264 9.72 -6.42 -34.92
C LEU A 264 9.19 -7.86 -35.00
N GLU A 265 9.86 -8.75 -35.73
CA GLU A 265 9.35 -10.11 -35.99
C GLU A 265 9.81 -11.13 -34.93
N GLY A 266 10.89 -10.82 -34.20
CA GLY A 266 11.52 -11.71 -33.23
C GLY A 266 11.43 -11.25 -31.76
N LYS A 267 11.52 -12.22 -30.82
CA LYS A 267 11.66 -11.94 -29.39
C LYS A 267 12.87 -11.04 -29.11
N GLU A 268 14.02 -11.37 -29.70
CA GLU A 268 15.26 -10.63 -29.49
C GLU A 268 15.16 -9.20 -30.02
N GLU A 269 14.59 -8.99 -31.21
CA GLU A 269 14.38 -7.65 -31.77
C GLU A 269 13.49 -6.77 -30.87
N ILE A 270 12.42 -7.36 -30.31
CA ILE A 270 11.57 -6.65 -29.35
C ILE A 270 12.37 -6.31 -28.08
N MET A 271 13.20 -7.22 -27.59
CA MET A 271 14.01 -7.02 -26.40
C MET A 271 15.10 -5.96 -26.58
N ASP A 272 15.76 -5.95 -27.73
CA ASP A 272 16.76 -4.94 -28.10
C ASP A 272 16.08 -3.56 -28.15
N TRP A 273 14.95 -3.47 -28.85
CA TRP A 273 14.19 -2.24 -28.96
C TRP A 273 13.70 -1.69 -27.61
N ILE A 274 13.24 -2.58 -26.71
CA ILE A 274 12.88 -2.22 -25.34
C ILE A 274 14.09 -1.69 -24.56
N SER A 275 15.24 -2.35 -24.71
CA SER A 275 16.47 -2.03 -23.97
C SER A 275 17.11 -0.70 -24.41
N GLU A 276 16.90 -0.31 -25.66
CA GLU A 276 17.37 0.96 -26.20
C GLU A 276 16.53 2.17 -25.76
N SER A 277 15.30 1.94 -25.27
CA SER A 277 14.45 3.01 -24.73
C SER A 277 14.65 3.18 -23.23
N PRO A 278 15.13 4.35 -22.76
CA PRO A 278 15.27 4.63 -21.34
C PRO A 278 13.96 4.47 -20.55
N GLU A 279 12.84 4.87 -21.15
CA GLU A 279 11.52 4.84 -20.50
C GLU A 279 11.02 3.41 -20.28
N MET A 280 11.14 2.54 -21.29
CA MET A 280 10.72 1.14 -21.17
C MET A 280 11.70 0.34 -20.29
N ALA A 281 13.00 0.60 -20.41
CA ALA A 281 14.01 0.01 -19.55
C ALA A 281 13.79 0.37 -18.07
N GLU A 282 13.39 1.61 -17.77
CA GLU A 282 13.04 2.03 -16.41
C GLU A 282 11.85 1.24 -15.85
N VAL A 283 10.82 0.96 -16.67
CA VAL A 283 9.68 0.13 -16.26
C VAL A 283 10.17 -1.27 -15.87
N LEU A 284 10.98 -1.93 -16.72
CA LEU A 284 11.50 -3.27 -16.41
C LEU A 284 12.44 -3.28 -15.21
N PHE A 285 13.26 -2.24 -15.06
CA PHE A 285 14.14 -2.06 -13.90
C PHE A 285 13.33 -1.97 -12.60
N LYS A 286 12.25 -1.17 -12.58
CA LYS A 286 11.34 -1.07 -11.43
C LYS A 286 10.62 -2.39 -11.14
N LEU A 287 10.28 -3.15 -12.19
CA LEU A 287 9.75 -4.50 -12.02
C LEU A 287 10.80 -5.45 -11.44
N ASN A 288 12.09 -5.22 -11.65
CA ASN A 288 13.14 -6.14 -11.22
C ASN A 288 12.87 -7.59 -11.69
N ILE A 289 12.28 -7.73 -12.88
CA ILE A 289 12.04 -9.00 -13.56
C ILE A 289 12.90 -8.99 -14.82
N PRO A 290 13.76 -10.00 -15.03
CA PRO A 290 14.59 -10.04 -16.22
C PRO A 290 13.76 -10.05 -17.51
N ILE A 291 14.19 -9.26 -18.50
CA ILE A 291 13.46 -9.04 -19.75
C ILE A 291 13.18 -10.35 -20.52
N GLU A 292 14.06 -11.33 -20.42
CA GLU A 292 13.93 -12.64 -21.05
C GLU A 292 12.84 -13.52 -20.42
N LYS A 293 12.39 -13.18 -19.21
CA LYS A 293 11.31 -13.86 -18.48
C LYS A 293 9.91 -13.40 -18.91
N PHE A 294 9.83 -12.48 -19.87
CA PHE A 294 8.58 -12.10 -20.51
C PHE A 294 8.41 -12.81 -21.85
N ARG A 295 7.16 -13.17 -22.15
CA ARG A 295 6.75 -13.55 -23.50
C ARG A 295 6.37 -12.29 -24.25
N TRP A 296 7.22 -11.90 -25.20
CA TRP A 296 7.08 -10.68 -26.00
C TRP A 296 6.28 -10.92 -27.28
N ARG A 297 5.46 -9.93 -27.65
CA ARG A 297 4.76 -9.86 -28.93
C ARG A 297 4.66 -8.41 -29.38
N SER A 298 4.88 -8.18 -30.66
CA SER A 298 4.59 -6.92 -31.33
C SER A 298 3.36 -7.11 -32.23
N THR A 299 2.61 -6.04 -32.47
CA THR A 299 1.53 -6.04 -33.46
C THR A 299 1.37 -4.65 -34.03
N VAL A 300 1.22 -4.56 -35.35
CA VAL A 300 0.93 -3.31 -36.05
C VAL A 300 -0.58 -3.18 -36.27
N GLN A 301 -1.18 -2.07 -35.85
CA GLN A 301 -2.60 -1.78 -36.04
C GLN A 301 -2.77 -0.35 -36.57
N GLY A 302 -3.10 -0.23 -37.86
CA GLY A 302 -3.17 1.08 -38.52
C GLY A 302 -1.80 1.77 -38.51
N ASN A 303 -1.72 2.95 -37.91
CA ASN A 303 -0.48 3.70 -37.72
C ASN A 303 0.16 3.48 -36.34
N LYS A 304 -0.18 2.38 -35.65
CA LYS A 304 0.30 2.10 -34.30
C LYS A 304 1.13 0.84 -34.22
N LEU A 305 2.22 0.89 -33.46
CA LEU A 305 2.96 -0.27 -32.98
C LEU A 305 2.54 -0.55 -31.54
N ILE A 306 2.10 -1.77 -31.29
CA ILE A 306 1.71 -2.24 -29.96
C ILE A 306 2.68 -3.33 -29.54
N ILE A 307 3.32 -3.17 -28.38
CA ILE A 307 4.26 -4.15 -27.84
C ILE A 307 3.77 -4.61 -26.48
N LYS A 308 3.60 -5.94 -26.36
CA LYS A 308 3.09 -6.59 -25.16
C LYS A 308 4.07 -7.61 -24.64
N GLY A 309 4.40 -7.48 -23.36
CA GLY A 309 5.09 -8.47 -22.56
C GLY A 309 4.15 -9.12 -21.57
N LYS A 310 4.29 -10.43 -21.37
CA LYS A 310 3.61 -11.10 -20.25
C LYS A 310 4.51 -12.13 -19.60
N THR A 311 4.74 -11.98 -18.31
CA THR A 311 5.44 -12.96 -17.49
C THR A 311 4.47 -13.63 -16.52
N THR A 312 4.70 -14.90 -16.23
CA THR A 312 4.02 -15.59 -15.13
C THR A 312 4.92 -15.60 -13.92
N VAL A 313 4.43 -14.97 -12.84
CA VAL A 313 5.05 -15.01 -11.52
C VAL A 313 4.60 -16.28 -10.81
N LEU A 314 5.55 -17.00 -10.26
CA LEU A 314 5.35 -18.12 -9.36
C LEU A 314 5.73 -17.66 -7.96
N CYS A 315 4.73 -17.43 -7.11
CA CYS A 315 4.94 -17.02 -5.74
C CYS A 315 4.84 -18.26 -4.84
N VAL A 316 5.94 -18.60 -4.18
CA VAL A 316 5.98 -19.60 -3.12
C VAL A 316 5.84 -18.88 -1.78
N LEU A 317 4.82 -19.23 -1.02
CA LEU A 317 4.62 -18.75 0.34
C LEU A 317 5.13 -19.79 1.33
N ALA A 318 6.06 -19.39 2.19
CA ALA A 318 6.52 -20.19 3.31
C ALA A 318 5.94 -19.61 4.61
N PRO A 319 5.01 -20.30 5.29
CA PRO A 319 4.48 -19.81 6.56
C PRO A 319 5.57 -19.57 7.60
N ILE A 320 5.44 -18.50 8.37
CA ILE A 320 6.37 -18.17 9.44
C ILE A 320 5.91 -18.89 10.70
N LEU A 321 6.79 -19.73 11.25
CA LEU A 321 6.54 -20.54 12.45
C LEU A 321 7.27 -19.95 13.64
N GLN A 322 6.84 -20.31 14.85
CA GLN A 322 7.56 -19.90 16.06
C GLN A 322 8.96 -20.51 16.08
N ALA A 323 9.95 -19.72 16.51
CA ALA A 323 11.35 -20.14 16.53
C ALA A 323 11.60 -21.31 17.50
N ASN A 324 10.85 -21.36 18.61
CA ASN A 324 10.92 -22.39 19.65
C ASN A 324 9.89 -23.51 19.46
N ASP A 325 8.89 -23.33 18.60
CA ASP A 325 7.87 -24.34 18.32
C ASP A 325 7.43 -24.33 16.85
N THR A 326 7.95 -25.30 16.09
CA THR A 326 7.59 -25.47 14.67
C THR A 326 6.21 -26.12 14.45
N THR A 327 5.42 -26.31 15.51
CA THR A 327 4.04 -26.80 15.45
C THR A 327 3.00 -25.68 15.55
N GLU A 328 3.44 -24.43 15.71
CA GLU A 328 2.58 -23.25 15.73
C GLU A 328 3.06 -22.17 14.74
N TYR A 329 2.10 -21.41 14.19
CA TYR A 329 2.45 -20.19 13.45
C TYR A 329 3.00 -19.13 14.40
N GLN A 330 3.89 -18.30 13.89
CA GLN A 330 4.35 -17.13 14.61
C GLN A 330 3.17 -16.18 14.85
N ASN A 331 3.03 -15.71 16.09
CA ASN A 331 1.99 -14.76 16.48
C ASN A 331 2.15 -13.45 15.67
N THR A 332 1.05 -12.96 15.09
CA THR A 332 1.03 -11.79 14.21
C THR A 332 0.99 -10.46 14.95
N ASN A 333 1.61 -10.39 16.13
CA ASN A 333 1.67 -9.18 16.96
C ASN A 333 2.33 -8.02 16.20
N ILE A 334 1.56 -6.96 15.95
CA ILE A 334 1.97 -5.76 15.20
C ILE A 334 3.12 -4.98 15.85
N GLN A 335 3.43 -5.24 17.13
CA GLN A 335 4.55 -4.63 17.83
C GLN A 335 5.85 -5.43 17.70
N ASP A 336 5.83 -6.60 17.03
CA ASP A 336 7.03 -7.41 16.81
C ASP A 336 7.89 -6.82 15.66
N PRO A 337 9.08 -6.25 15.96
CA PRO A 337 9.92 -5.60 14.96
C PRO A 337 10.57 -6.60 13.98
N LEU A 338 10.50 -7.91 14.26
CA LEU A 338 10.93 -8.94 13.31
C LEU A 338 9.87 -9.22 12.24
N LEU A 339 8.62 -8.87 12.51
CA LEU A 339 7.47 -9.16 11.64
C LEU A 339 6.87 -7.92 10.98
N TYR A 340 7.11 -6.74 11.55
CA TYR A 340 6.54 -5.49 11.09
C TYR A 340 7.58 -4.39 11.02
N GLN A 341 7.50 -3.62 9.95
CA GLN A 341 8.10 -2.29 9.91
C GLN A 341 7.17 -1.34 10.66
N ILE A 342 7.73 -0.60 11.61
CA ILE A 342 7.08 0.51 12.31
C ILE A 342 7.83 1.78 11.92
N LEU A 343 7.11 2.77 11.40
CA LEU A 343 7.67 4.02 10.89
C LEU A 343 7.13 5.23 11.63
#